data_AF-A0A7G9FPA6-F1
#
_entry.id   AF-A0A7G9FPA6-F1
#
_cell.length_a   1.000
_cell.length_b   1.000
_cell.length_c   1.000
_cell.angle_alpha   90.00
_cell.angle_beta   90.00
_cell.angle_gamma   90.00
#
_symmetry.space_group_name_H-M   'P 1'
#
loop_
_entity.id
_entity.type
_entity.pdbx_description
1 polymer ?
#
loop_
_entity_poly.entity_id
_entity_poly.type
_entity_poly.pdbx_seq_one_letter_code
_entity_poly.pdbx_strand_id
1 'polypeptide(L)'
;MNRRYDIFKTMIGIITIGLLILQSYGMAHNRFSWWNIPVSMILLILVVKSVSFMRGWERIWMFVITLFSTIPFNVKMGVNIVDWYFVDIFLVTKIIFRVIVYMSLLSAEEIMMCFVSNIIWPEQKDTFLNEVREEEDGSI
;
A
#
# COMPACT_ATOMS: atom_id res chain seq x y z
N MET A 1 -24.03 -2.70 -18.18
CA MET A 1 -23.25 -2.09 -17.08
C MET A 1 -23.98 -0.82 -16.63
N ASN A 2 -24.33 -0.69 -15.34
CA ASN A 2 -25.19 0.41 -14.87
C ASN A 2 -24.33 1.60 -14.38
N ARG A 3 -24.18 2.63 -15.22
CA ARG A 3 -23.25 3.75 -15.01
C ARG A 3 -23.40 4.45 -13.66
N ARG A 4 -24.62 4.54 -13.12
CA ARG A 4 -24.89 5.14 -11.80
C ARG A 4 -24.33 4.31 -10.64
N TYR A 5 -24.36 2.98 -10.77
CA TYR A 5 -23.86 2.05 -9.77
C TYR A 5 -22.33 2.07 -9.69
N ASP A 6 -21.66 2.20 -10.84
CA ASP A 6 -20.20 2.33 -10.88
C ASP A 6 -19.73 3.66 -10.25
N ILE A 7 -20.42 4.77 -10.53
CA ILE A 7 -20.10 6.06 -9.90
C ILE A 7 -20.22 5.98 -8.37
N PHE A 8 -21.27 5.33 -7.85
CA PHE A 8 -21.47 5.17 -6.42
C PHE A 8 -20.35 4.34 -5.77
N LYS A 9 -19.91 3.26 -6.42
CA LYS A 9 -18.77 2.45 -5.98
C LYS A 9 -17.47 3.24 -5.96
N THR A 10 -17.22 4.04 -6.99
CA THR A 10 -16.04 4.91 -7.05
C THR A 10 -16.06 5.95 -5.93
N MET A 11 -17.22 6.54 -5.62
CA MET A 11 -17.35 7.46 -4.48
C MET A 11 -17.01 6.80 -3.15
N ILE A 12 -17.51 5.60 -2.89
CA ILE A 12 -17.17 4.83 -1.68
C ILE A 12 -15.67 4.54 -1.63
N GLY A 13 -15.06 4.16 -2.76
CA GLY A 13 -13.62 3.95 -2.86
C GLY A 13 -12.82 5.20 -2.49
N ILE A 14 -13.16 6.36 -3.05
CA ILE A 14 -12.49 7.64 -2.75
C ILE A 14 -12.60 7.99 -1.27
N ILE A 15 -13.80 7.87 -0.68
CA ILE A 15 -14.02 8.15 0.76
C ILE A 15 -13.13 7.24 1.61
N THR A 16 -13.07 5.96 1.27
CA THR A 16 -12.31 4.97 2.04
C THR A 16 -10.80 5.16 1.90
N ILE A 17 -10.30 5.58 0.73
CA ILE A 17 -8.90 6.02 0.55
C ILE A 17 -8.61 7.25 1.41
N GLY A 18 -9.53 8.22 1.46
CA GLY A 18 -9.41 9.39 2.34
C GLY A 18 -9.29 9.01 3.81
N LEU A 19 -10.08 8.03 4.26
CA LEU A 19 -10.00 7.48 5.61
C LEU A 19 -8.65 6.79 5.89
N LEU A 20 -8.12 6.02 4.93
CA LEU A 20 -6.81 5.38 5.05
C LEU A 20 -5.68 6.40 5.23
N ILE A 21 -5.69 7.48 4.43
CA ILE A 21 -4.69 8.55 4.53
C ILE A 21 -4.82 9.28 5.89
N LEU A 22 -6.05 9.60 6.30
CA LEU A 22 -6.31 10.24 7.60
C LEU A 22 -5.84 9.37 8.76
N GLN A 23 -6.08 8.07 8.69
CA GLN A 23 -5.65 7.11 9.71
C GLN A 23 -4.13 6.98 9.76
N SER A 24 -3.47 6.92 8.61
CA SER A 24 -2.00 6.91 8.51
C SER A 24 -1.37 8.17 9.08
N TYR A 25 -1.94 9.34 8.78
CA TYR A 25 -1.54 10.61 9.38
C TYR A 25 -1.77 10.62 10.90
N GLY A 26 -2.91 10.10 11.35
CA GLY A 26 -3.21 9.92 12.76
C GLY A 26 -2.20 9.02 13.46
N MET A 27 -1.77 7.91 12.83
CA MET A 27 -0.73 7.03 13.36
C MET A 27 0.65 7.70 13.42
N ALA A 28 0.93 8.62 12.50
CA ALA A 28 2.18 9.39 12.48
C ALA A 28 2.25 10.46 13.60
N HIS A 29 1.11 11.04 14.00
CA HIS A 29 1.10 12.17 14.93
C HIS A 29 0.54 11.88 16.33
N ASN A 30 -0.34 10.88 16.47
CA ASN A 30 -0.95 10.50 17.73
C ASN A 30 -0.31 9.24 18.33
N ARG A 31 -0.79 8.82 19.50
CA ARG A 31 -0.36 7.58 20.14
C ARG A 31 -0.64 6.39 19.21
N PHE A 32 0.41 5.67 18.84
CA PHE A 32 0.31 4.47 18.04
C PHE A 32 -0.56 3.43 18.76
N SER A 33 -1.61 2.97 18.08
CA SER A 33 -2.47 1.89 18.55
C SER A 33 -2.32 0.70 17.61
N TRP A 34 -2.02 -0.46 18.18
CA TRP A 34 -1.90 -1.72 17.42
C TRP A 34 -3.19 -2.09 16.68
N TRP A 35 -4.35 -1.59 17.13
CA TRP A 35 -5.63 -1.77 16.45
C TRP A 35 -5.74 -1.05 15.11
N ASN A 36 -4.90 -0.04 14.85
CA ASN A 36 -4.97 0.70 13.61
C ASN A 36 -4.50 -0.15 12.41
N ILE A 37 -3.56 -1.08 12.62
CA ILE A 37 -3.05 -1.97 11.55
C ILE A 37 -4.17 -2.85 10.96
N PRO A 38 -4.90 -3.68 11.76
CA PRO A 38 -5.95 -4.53 11.22
C PRO A 38 -7.11 -3.71 10.64
N VAL A 39 -7.44 -2.55 11.22
CA VAL A 39 -8.47 -1.64 10.67
C VAL A 39 -8.05 -1.14 9.28
N SER A 40 -6.80 -0.69 9.11
CA SER A 40 -6.29 -0.27 7.80
C SER A 40 -6.33 -1.41 6.78
N MET A 41 -6.00 -2.65 7.17
CA MET A 41 -6.10 -3.80 6.27
C MET A 41 -7.53 -4.06 5.81
N ILE A 42 -8.50 -4.00 6.72
CA ILE A 42 -9.90 -4.19 6.37
C ILE A 42 -10.36 -3.09 5.39
N LEU A 43 -10.00 -1.83 5.65
CA LEU A 43 -10.33 -0.71 4.77
C LEU A 43 -9.69 -0.87 3.37
N LEU A 44 -8.43 -1.31 3.29
CA LEU A 44 -7.76 -1.61 2.02
C LEU A 44 -8.52 -2.66 1.21
N ILE A 45 -8.89 -3.77 1.85
CA ILE A 45 -9.63 -4.85 1.19
C ILE A 45 -11.00 -4.36 0.70
N LEU A 46 -11.69 -3.52 1.50
CA LEU A 46 -12.98 -2.94 1.13
C LEU A 46 -12.87 -2.01 -0.08
N VAL A 47 -11.84 -1.16 -0.16
CA VAL A 47 -11.60 -0.32 -1.35
C VAL A 47 -11.42 -1.18 -2.58
N VAL A 48 -10.49 -2.13 -2.52
CA VAL A 48 -10.11 -2.93 -3.68
C VAL A 48 -11.25 -3.82 -4.16
N LYS A 49 -12.07 -4.36 -3.25
CA LYS A 49 -13.29 -5.10 -3.64
C LYS A 49 -14.43 -4.21 -4.16
N SER A 50 -14.57 -3.00 -3.65
CA SER A 50 -15.76 -2.17 -3.93
C SER A 50 -15.70 -1.50 -5.30
N VAL A 51 -14.53 -1.09 -5.76
CA VAL A 51 -14.34 -0.32 -7.00
C VAL A 51 -14.29 -1.25 -8.21
N SER A 52 -15.24 -1.11 -9.12
CA SER A 52 -15.40 -1.99 -10.29
C SER A 52 -14.20 -1.95 -11.26
N PHE A 53 -13.50 -0.83 -11.36
CA PHE A 53 -12.30 -0.67 -12.17
C PHE A 53 -11.11 -1.51 -11.70
N MET A 54 -11.03 -1.83 -10.40
CA MET A 54 -9.91 -2.57 -9.83
C MET A 54 -10.01 -4.09 -10.06
N ARG A 55 -11.15 -4.56 -10.60
CA ARG A 55 -11.46 -5.98 -10.72
C ARG A 55 -10.56 -6.70 -11.72
N GLY A 56 -9.95 -7.79 -11.27
CA GLY A 56 -8.94 -8.58 -11.99
C GLY A 56 -7.51 -8.05 -11.87
N TRP A 57 -7.32 -6.88 -11.27
CA TRP A 57 -6.00 -6.25 -11.02
C TRP A 57 -5.83 -5.89 -9.54
N GLU A 58 -6.56 -6.58 -8.66
CA GLU A 58 -6.66 -6.28 -7.23
C GLU A 58 -5.30 -6.24 -6.53
N ARG A 59 -4.37 -7.10 -6.93
CA ARG A 59 -3.01 -7.12 -6.38
C ARG A 59 -2.23 -5.84 -6.68
N ILE A 60 -2.31 -5.33 -7.90
CA ILE A 60 -1.67 -4.06 -8.28
C ILE A 60 -2.32 -2.91 -7.52
N TRP A 61 -3.65 -2.88 -7.44
CA TRP A 61 -4.36 -1.81 -6.72
C TRP A 61 -4.11 -1.83 -5.21
N MET A 62 -4.03 -3.01 -4.59
CA MET A 62 -3.60 -3.15 -3.20
C MET A 62 -2.25 -2.51 -2.96
N PHE A 63 -1.27 -2.77 -3.84
CA PHE A 63 0.06 -2.18 -3.76
C PHE A 63 0.02 -0.66 -3.92
N VAL A 64 -0.61 -0.16 -4.98
CA VAL A 64 -0.70 1.28 -5.28
C VAL A 64 -1.35 2.05 -4.12
N ILE A 65 -2.48 1.57 -3.61
CA ILE A 65 -3.20 2.27 -2.53
C ILE A 65 -2.39 2.24 -1.22
N THR A 66 -1.75 1.12 -0.93
CA THR A 66 -0.86 1.00 0.25
C THR A 66 0.29 1.99 0.13
N LEU A 67 1.01 1.99 -1.00
CA LEU A 67 2.15 2.88 -1.26
C LEU A 67 1.84 4.35 -0.97
N PHE A 68 0.67 4.83 -1.40
CA PHE A 68 0.27 6.22 -1.17
C PHE A 68 -0.25 6.47 0.25
N SER A 69 -1.00 5.54 0.82
CA SER A 69 -1.61 5.71 2.14
C SER A 69 -0.59 5.61 3.27
N THR A 70 0.49 4.85 3.14
CA THR A 70 1.48 4.63 4.21
C THR A 70 2.59 5.69 4.26
N ILE A 71 2.68 6.60 3.27
CA ILE A 71 3.73 7.64 3.22
C ILE A 71 3.86 8.41 4.55
N PRO A 72 2.79 8.99 5.14
CA PRO A 72 2.92 9.75 6.39
C PRO A 72 3.48 8.91 7.54
N PHE A 73 3.01 7.67 7.65
CA PHE A 73 3.45 6.72 8.66
C PHE A 73 4.93 6.33 8.48
N ASN A 74 5.34 5.96 7.27
CA ASN A 74 6.70 5.53 6.98
C ASN A 74 7.73 6.65 7.16
N VAL A 75 7.39 7.88 6.76
CA VAL A 75 8.23 9.05 7.02
C VAL A 75 8.42 9.25 8.52
N LYS A 76 7.35 9.18 9.31
CA LYS A 76 7.43 9.37 10.76
C LYS A 76 8.25 8.25 11.43
N MET A 77 8.02 7.00 11.07
CA MET A 77 8.77 5.87 11.60
C MET A 77 10.25 5.98 11.28
N GLY A 78 10.61 6.38 10.05
CA GLY A 78 11.99 6.63 9.67
C GLY A 78 12.65 7.71 10.53
N VAL A 79 11.96 8.82 10.79
CA VAL A 79 12.44 9.89 11.70
C VAL A 79 12.64 9.35 13.11
N ASN A 80 11.63 8.68 13.68
CA ASN A 80 11.67 8.18 15.05
C ASN A 80 12.79 7.14 15.27
N ILE A 81 12.95 6.18 14.34
CA ILE A 81 13.98 5.14 14.42
C ILE A 81 15.36 5.80 14.37
N VAL A 82 15.61 6.66 13.38
CA VAL A 82 16.93 7.28 13.22
C VAL A 82 17.26 8.20 14.39
N ASP A 83 16.31 8.99 14.87
CA ASP A 83 16.54 9.88 16.00
C ASP A 83 16.80 9.11 17.30
N TRP A 84 16.23 7.90 17.45
CA TRP A 84 16.48 7.06 18.62
C TRP A 84 17.88 6.44 18.64
N TYR A 85 18.39 6.00 17.47
CA TYR A 85 19.71 5.37 17.37
C TYR A 85 20.87 6.35 17.13
N PHE A 86 20.58 7.54 16.59
CA PHE A 86 21.58 8.51 16.17
C PHE A 86 21.33 9.90 16.73
N VAL A 87 21.33 10.03 18.07
CA VAL A 87 21.05 11.29 18.78
C VAL A 87 22.08 12.39 18.41
N ASP A 88 23.37 12.07 18.45
CA ASP A 88 24.47 13.06 18.35
C ASP A 88 25.23 13.08 17.00
N ILE A 89 24.67 12.48 15.95
CA ILE A 89 25.31 12.43 14.63
C ILE A 89 24.97 13.65 13.77
N PHE A 90 25.90 14.03 12.88
CA PHE A 90 25.70 15.03 11.81
C PHE A 90 24.40 14.83 11.03
N LEU A 91 23.76 15.96 10.70
CA LEU A 91 22.47 16.03 9.98
C LEU A 91 22.45 15.19 8.69
N VAL A 92 23.52 15.27 7.89
CA VAL A 92 23.60 14.57 6.59
C VAL A 92 23.50 13.06 6.76
N THR A 93 24.20 12.50 7.74
CA THR A 93 24.13 11.06 8.04
C THR A 93 22.73 10.67 8.49
N LYS A 94 22.06 11.48 9.32
CA LYS A 94 20.67 11.21 9.72
C LYS A 94 19.73 11.17 8.50
N ILE A 95 19.89 12.08 7.54
CA ILE A 95 19.08 12.10 6.31
C ILE A 95 19.30 10.81 5.51
N ILE A 96 20.55 10.40 5.30
CA ILE A 96 20.86 9.15 4.58
C ILE A 96 20.23 7.94 5.27
N PHE A 97 20.39 7.80 6.58
CA PHE A 97 19.78 6.70 7.32
C PHE A 97 18.25 6.74 7.31
N ARG A 98 17.62 7.92 7.34
CA ARG A 98 16.15 8.03 7.23
C ARG A 98 15.66 7.50 5.89
N VAL A 99 16.36 7.81 4.80
CA VAL A 99 16.05 7.28 3.46
C VAL A 99 16.22 5.76 3.42
N ILE A 100 17.30 5.22 4.00
CA ILE A 100 17.52 3.75 4.05
C ILE A 100 16.40 3.05 4.82
N VAL A 101 16.03 3.58 6.00
CA VAL A 101 14.93 3.01 6.81
C VAL A 101 13.61 3.11 6.05
N TYR A 102 13.32 4.25 5.42
CA TYR A 102 12.12 4.43 4.62
C TYR A 102 12.03 3.43 3.46
N MET A 103 13.11 3.22 2.70
CA MET A 103 13.15 2.23 1.63
C MET A 103 12.97 0.81 2.17
N SER A 104 13.55 0.51 3.33
CA SER A 104 13.40 -0.81 3.97
C SER A 104 11.96 -1.06 4.42
N LEU A 105 11.27 -0.05 4.95
CA LEU A 105 9.85 -0.13 5.30
C LEU A 105 8.99 -0.35 4.06
N LEU A 106 9.25 0.37 2.96
CA LEU A 106 8.55 0.16 1.69
C LEU A 106 8.72 -1.26 1.16
N SER A 107 9.94 -1.81 1.18
CA SER A 107 10.18 -3.20 0.77
C SER A 107 9.45 -4.20 1.67
N ALA A 108 9.40 -3.96 2.98
CA ALA A 108 8.65 -4.82 3.90
C ALA A 108 7.14 -4.77 3.65
N GLU A 109 6.59 -3.58 3.39
CA GLU A 109 5.19 -3.40 3.00
C GLU A 109 4.87 -4.11 1.69
N GLU A 110 5.73 -4.01 0.68
CA GLU A 110 5.57 -4.69 -0.60
C GLU A 110 5.47 -6.20 -0.44
N ILE A 111 6.42 -6.80 0.30
CA ILE A 111 6.43 -8.25 0.56
C ILE A 111 5.17 -8.67 1.31
N MET A 112 4.77 -7.91 2.34
CA MET A 112 3.56 -8.20 3.11
C MET A 112 2.30 -8.11 2.24
N MET A 113 2.18 -7.05 1.43
CA MET A 113 1.02 -6.86 0.54
C MET A 113 0.97 -7.92 -0.57
N CYS A 114 2.11 -8.33 -1.11
CA CYS A 114 2.20 -9.44 -2.05
C CYS A 114 1.66 -10.73 -1.41
N PHE A 115 2.12 -11.06 -0.19
CA PHE A 115 1.63 -12.23 0.53
C PHE A 115 0.12 -12.17 0.82
N VAL A 116 -0.36 -11.05 1.35
CA VAL A 116 -1.78 -10.85 1.69
C VAL A 116 -2.65 -10.88 0.44
N SER A 117 -2.25 -10.19 -0.63
CA SER A 117 -3.02 -10.16 -1.88
C SER A 117 -3.10 -11.52 -2.54
N ASN A 118 -2.04 -12.33 -2.51
CA ASN A 118 -2.05 -13.70 -3.03
C ASN A 118 -3.04 -14.60 -2.29
N ILE A 119 -3.23 -14.39 -0.98
CA ILE A 119 -4.20 -15.15 -0.19
C ILE A 119 -5.64 -14.73 -0.52
N ILE A 120 -5.88 -13.42 -0.65
CA ILE A 120 -7.25 -12.89 -0.81
C ILE A 120 -7.74 -13.01 -2.26
N TRP A 121 -6.85 -12.79 -3.23
CA TRP A 121 -7.15 -12.82 -4.66
C TRP A 121 -6.14 -13.72 -5.40
N PRO A 122 -6.30 -15.05 -5.29
CA PRO A 122 -5.42 -16.00 -5.97
C PRO A 122 -5.56 -15.93 -7.50
N GLU A 123 -6.77 -15.64 -7.98
CA GLU A 123 -7.05 -15.43 -9.40
C GLU A 123 -6.87 -13.95 -9.74
N GLN A 124 -5.96 -13.66 -10.67
CA GLN A 124 -5.70 -12.34 -11.22
C GLN A 124 -5.66 -12.46 -12.74
N LYS A 125 -5.97 -11.37 -13.45
CA LYS A 125 -5.75 -11.34 -14.90
C LYS A 125 -4.26 -11.48 -15.18
N ASP A 126 -3.94 -12.11 -16.30
CA ASP A 126 -2.56 -12.20 -16.76
C ASP A 126 -1.97 -10.80 -16.91
N THR A 127 -0.83 -10.62 -16.27
CA THR A 127 -0.02 -9.43 -16.47
C THR A 127 0.56 -9.45 -17.88
N PHE A 128 0.78 -8.27 -18.47
CA PHE A 128 1.47 -8.13 -19.76
C PHE A 128 2.79 -8.95 -19.85
N LEU A 129 3.50 -9.11 -18.73
CA LEU A 129 4.69 -9.95 -18.65
C LEU A 129 4.44 -11.45 -18.87
N ASN A 130 3.25 -11.95 -18.53
CA ASN A 130 2.86 -13.33 -18.80
C ASN A 130 2.44 -13.50 -20.26
N GLU A 131 1.73 -12.52 -20.84
CA GLU A 131 1.36 -12.54 -22.27
C GLU A 131 2.61 -12.60 -23.17
N VAL A 132 3.64 -11.78 -22.87
CA VAL A 132 4.93 -11.80 -23.58
C VAL A 132 5.64 -13.15 -23.41
N ARG A 133 5.57 -13.74 -22.22
CA ARG A 133 6.20 -15.04 -21.94
C ARG A 133 5.51 -16.20 -22.66
N GLU A 134 4.18 -16.16 -22.77
CA GLU A 134 3.41 -17.14 -23.54
C GLU A 134 3.63 -16.99 -25.06
N GLU A 135 3.86 -15.77 -25.57
CA GLU A 135 4.28 -15.56 -26.96
C GLU A 135 5.70 -16.10 -27.23
N GLU A 136 6.63 -15.95 -26.28
CA GLU A 136 7.97 -16.54 -26.38
C GLU A 136 7.93 -18.08 -26.30
N ASP A 137 7.20 -18.66 -25.34
CA ASP A 137 7.11 -20.11 -25.15
C ASP A 137 6.19 -20.81 -26.18
N GLY A 138 5.26 -20.08 -26.81
CA GLY A 138 4.36 -20.58 -27.86
C GLY A 138 4.91 -20.51 -29.29
N SER A 139 6.15 -20.03 -29.46
CA SER A 139 6.80 -19.84 -30.76
C SER A 139 7.68 -21.01 -31.22
N ILE A 140 7.25 -22.26 -30.95
CA ILE A 140 7.88 -23.50 -31.45
C ILE A 140 7.16 -24.02 -32.69
#